data_AF-A0A8J3TVD9-F1
#
_entry.id   AF-A0A8J3TVD9-F1
#
_cell.length_a   1.000
_cell.length_b   1.000
_cell.length_c   1.000
_cell.angle_alpha   90.00
_cell.angle_beta   90.00
_cell.angle_gamma   90.00
#
_symmetry.space_group_name_H-M   'P 1'
#
loop_
_entity.id
_entity.type
_entity.pdbx_description
1 polymer ?
#
loop_
_entity_poly.entity_id
_entity_poly.type
_entity_poly.pdbx_seq_one_letter_code
_entity_poly.pdbx_strand_id
1 'polypeptide(L)'
;MSWASDEHADLLCAASAPPVTVLLDPQDERAVIDAALGAHAPHLGCVTVHPTPAASGDLVLAHDLLFALGKRAIPLTVEQLPDSSSAWAAVATWIRIAQITMLVVLRAHLLSARCWRLLLELRSATGVHLVLVHHRRNIATALRGQLTGVDYRISLDPGSELPAPPTARAATGPTDPRGGTEVGGAFDQHDQRVAALPHTVATSLPWYRADAYRRLSAAEFARVDAEYRHGLQAACQWLRRHTPSSPAQILPHGITTGLFDDLTLADHVLGRLPAMALPALNGSPGCYPYPTEDLAGLQGFLSGLVADAPTPGHAVARIRGAQAAFLRHGLLLSPPEDLTTAHGPGLGVQGFTHLVADQIRRQIAHPGVAAALTLALITGAPASVVAQLSIQAMDDEAGTVTVGRDRFGIPRHGRDLVVAAKLFGRLAPVRAGQRLVKVIGRDGVGLEAAADVCGVRLEGDAFGRHVHRPWHVLTGCWRVGRSLHDRDGDSGLCLAADQQGHL
;
A
#
# COMPACT_ATOMS: atom_id res chain seq x y z
N MET A 1 -14.74 -28.20 11.79
CA MET A 1 -13.47 -27.52 12.07
C MET A 1 -13.77 -26.03 12.04
N SER A 2 -13.55 -25.34 13.16
CA SER A 2 -13.52 -23.87 13.17
C SER A 2 -12.41 -23.42 12.22
N TRP A 3 -12.65 -22.38 11.41
CA TRP A 3 -11.60 -21.81 10.57
C TRP A 3 -10.68 -20.87 11.37
N ALA A 4 -11.16 -20.39 12.52
CA ALA A 4 -10.36 -19.70 13.52
C ALA A 4 -9.93 -20.70 14.61
N SER A 5 -8.65 -21.08 14.64
CA SER A 5 -8.07 -21.88 15.74
C SER A 5 -8.22 -21.16 17.08
N ASP A 6 -8.33 -21.89 18.19
CA ASP A 6 -8.35 -21.29 19.55
C ASP A 6 -7.08 -20.43 19.82
N GLU A 7 -5.92 -20.78 19.25
CA GLU A 7 -4.70 -19.96 19.31
C GLU A 7 -4.81 -18.59 18.62
N HIS A 8 -5.75 -18.40 17.69
CA HIS A 8 -5.98 -17.11 17.02
C HIS A 8 -7.00 -16.25 17.76
N ALA A 9 -7.83 -16.81 18.65
CA ALA A 9 -8.84 -16.06 19.39
C ALA A 9 -8.23 -14.98 20.29
N ASP A 10 -7.06 -15.23 20.89
CA ASP A 10 -6.36 -14.28 21.77
C ASP A 10 -5.73 -13.10 20.99
N LEU A 11 -5.32 -13.31 19.73
CA LEU A 11 -4.84 -12.24 18.84
C LEU A 11 -5.99 -11.42 18.21
N LEU A 12 -7.24 -11.85 18.41
CA LEU A 12 -8.46 -11.33 17.81
C LEU A 12 -9.43 -10.71 18.81
N CYS A 13 -9.06 -10.55 20.08
CA CYS A 13 -9.89 -9.88 21.08
C CYS A 13 -10.11 -8.40 20.71
N ALA A 14 -11.14 -8.15 19.91
CA ALA A 14 -11.81 -6.86 19.85
C ALA A 14 -12.52 -6.59 21.18
N ALA A 15 -12.82 -5.32 21.47
CA ALA A 15 -13.78 -4.97 22.50
C ALA A 15 -15.07 -5.82 22.35
N SER A 16 -15.79 -6.07 23.45
CA SER A 16 -16.99 -6.92 23.45
C SER A 16 -17.87 -6.62 22.25
N ALA A 17 -17.98 -7.58 21.32
CA ALA A 17 -18.64 -7.37 20.04
C ALA A 17 -20.12 -6.97 20.28
N PRO A 18 -20.72 -6.09 19.45
CA PRO A 18 -22.11 -5.66 19.61
C PRO A 18 -23.08 -6.84 19.56
N PRO A 19 -24.16 -6.89 20.36
CA PRO A 19 -25.08 -8.04 20.41
C PRO A 19 -25.62 -8.39 19.01
N VAL A 20 -25.77 -9.68 18.74
CA VAL A 20 -26.38 -10.14 17.47
C VAL A 20 -27.82 -9.66 17.43
N THR A 21 -28.23 -9.05 16.32
CA THR A 21 -29.62 -8.61 16.15
C THR A 21 -30.33 -9.58 15.23
N VAL A 22 -31.43 -10.17 15.69
CA VAL A 22 -32.32 -10.97 14.84
C VAL A 22 -33.55 -10.12 14.54
N LEU A 23 -33.62 -9.62 13.30
CA LEU A 23 -34.75 -8.84 12.80
C LEU A 23 -35.79 -9.80 12.24
N LEU A 24 -36.94 -9.91 12.91
CA LEU A 24 -38.04 -10.77 12.48
C LEU A 24 -38.91 -10.02 11.46
N ASP A 25 -39.00 -10.58 10.26
CA ASP A 25 -39.82 -10.05 9.17
C ASP A 25 -40.76 -11.14 8.64
N PRO A 26 -41.78 -11.54 9.41
CA PRO A 26 -42.57 -12.73 9.12
C PRO A 26 -43.39 -12.65 7.83
N GLN A 27 -43.56 -11.47 7.25
CA GLN A 27 -44.33 -11.26 6.01
C GLN A 27 -43.44 -11.11 4.77
N ASP A 28 -42.11 -11.26 4.91
CA ASP A 28 -41.15 -10.98 3.82
C ASP A 28 -41.41 -9.59 3.21
N GLU A 29 -41.54 -8.58 4.09
CA GLU A 29 -41.93 -7.24 3.70
C GLU A 29 -40.87 -6.62 2.78
N ARG A 30 -41.30 -6.26 1.58
CA ARG A 30 -40.44 -5.58 0.61
C ARG A 30 -39.75 -4.35 1.19
N ALA A 31 -40.41 -3.61 2.09
CA ALA A 31 -39.83 -2.45 2.75
C ALA A 31 -38.58 -2.79 3.57
N VAL A 32 -38.53 -3.95 4.23
CA VAL A 32 -37.37 -4.40 5.01
C VAL A 32 -36.20 -4.75 4.08
N ILE A 33 -36.50 -5.44 2.97
CA ILE A 33 -35.50 -5.75 1.94
C ILE A 33 -34.96 -4.47 1.32
N ASP A 34 -35.83 -3.56 0.89
CA ASP A 34 -35.45 -2.30 0.27
C ASP A 34 -34.64 -1.41 1.24
N ALA A 35 -34.99 -1.40 2.53
CA ALA A 35 -34.22 -0.70 3.56
C ALA A 35 -32.84 -1.32 3.76
N ALA A 36 -32.74 -2.65 3.85
CA ALA A 36 -31.47 -3.34 4.02
C ALA A 36 -30.57 -3.18 2.78
N LEU A 37 -31.13 -3.26 1.57
CA LEU A 37 -30.38 -3.01 0.35
C LEU A 37 -29.98 -1.53 0.22
N GLY A 38 -30.85 -0.60 0.63
CA GLY A 38 -30.55 0.83 0.67
C GLY A 38 -29.48 1.20 1.71
N ALA A 39 -29.38 0.45 2.80
CA ALA A 39 -28.34 0.57 3.82
C ALA A 39 -26.97 0.05 3.37
N HIS A 40 -26.89 -0.70 2.26
CA HIS A 40 -25.64 -1.25 1.74
C HIS A 40 -24.70 -0.12 1.28
N ALA A 41 -23.70 0.18 2.11
CA ALA A 41 -22.70 1.20 1.85
C ALA A 41 -21.36 0.76 2.47
N PRO A 42 -20.56 -0.10 1.78
CA PRO A 42 -19.33 -0.65 2.34
C PRO A 42 -18.33 0.44 2.77
N HIS A 43 -18.27 1.56 2.04
CA HIS A 43 -17.43 2.72 2.37
C HIS A 43 -17.87 3.49 3.63
N LEU A 44 -19.10 3.27 4.10
CA LEU A 44 -19.63 3.79 5.37
C LEU A 44 -19.67 2.70 6.46
N GLY A 45 -19.06 1.53 6.21
CA GLY A 45 -18.97 0.44 7.17
C GLY A 45 -20.19 -0.47 7.25
N CYS A 46 -21.15 -0.40 6.31
CA CYS A 46 -22.33 -1.28 6.28
C CYS A 46 -22.36 -2.14 5.04
N VAL A 47 -22.44 -3.47 5.21
CA VAL A 47 -22.56 -4.43 4.11
C VAL A 47 -23.83 -5.25 4.29
N THR A 48 -24.69 -5.21 3.28
CA THR A 48 -25.83 -6.13 3.17
C THR A 48 -25.53 -7.23 2.17
N VAL A 49 -25.68 -8.48 2.59
CA VAL A 49 -25.56 -9.66 1.73
C VAL A 49 -26.93 -10.31 1.54
N HIS A 50 -27.22 -10.68 0.30
CA HIS A 50 -28.34 -11.54 -0.04
C HIS A 50 -27.80 -12.91 -0.45
N PRO A 51 -27.80 -13.91 0.45
CA PRO A 51 -27.29 -15.24 0.14
C PRO A 51 -27.96 -15.82 -1.11
N THR A 52 -27.17 -16.49 -1.96
CA THR A 52 -27.64 -17.13 -3.18
C THR A 52 -28.65 -18.24 -2.82
N PRO A 53 -29.88 -18.20 -3.37
CA PRO A 53 -30.89 -19.22 -3.05
C PRO A 53 -30.44 -20.64 -3.42
N ALA A 54 -30.82 -21.63 -2.61
CA ALA A 54 -30.56 -23.06 -2.81
C ALA A 54 -29.08 -23.53 -2.78
N ALA A 55 -28.10 -22.62 -2.82
CA ALA A 55 -26.69 -22.92 -2.70
C ALA A 55 -26.26 -22.92 -1.22
N SER A 56 -26.64 -23.96 -0.48
CA SER A 56 -26.55 -24.04 0.99
C SER A 56 -25.12 -24.29 1.53
N GLY A 57 -24.09 -24.06 0.73
CA GLY A 57 -22.69 -24.33 1.05
C GLY A 57 -22.02 -23.18 1.78
N ASP A 58 -21.18 -23.50 2.75
CA ASP A 58 -20.36 -22.52 3.49
C ASP A 58 -19.41 -21.72 2.59
N LEU A 59 -18.85 -22.36 1.57
CA LEU A 59 -18.03 -21.69 0.55
C LEU A 59 -18.84 -20.70 -0.29
N VAL A 60 -20.08 -21.04 -0.66
CA VAL A 60 -20.94 -20.16 -1.45
C VAL A 60 -21.30 -18.91 -0.65
N LEU A 61 -21.66 -19.06 0.63
CA LEU A 61 -21.92 -17.91 1.48
C LEU A 61 -20.68 -17.00 1.65
N ALA A 62 -19.49 -17.58 1.77
CA ALA A 62 -18.26 -16.79 1.79
C ALA A 62 -18.06 -15.99 0.49
N HIS A 63 -18.36 -16.60 -0.66
CA HIS A 63 -18.31 -15.91 -1.95
C HIS A 63 -19.36 -14.80 -2.06
N ASP A 64 -20.58 -15.03 -1.59
CA ASP A 64 -21.64 -14.01 -1.55
C ASP A 64 -21.20 -12.82 -0.68
N LEU A 65 -20.53 -13.08 0.46
CA LEU A 65 -19.96 -12.05 1.32
C LEU A 65 -18.82 -11.27 0.65
N LEU A 66 -17.89 -11.96 -0.03
CA LEU A 66 -16.84 -11.31 -0.80
C LEU A 66 -17.44 -10.44 -1.92
N PHE A 67 -18.45 -10.92 -2.61
CA PHE A 67 -19.16 -10.15 -3.63
C PHE A 67 -19.85 -8.91 -3.03
N ALA A 68 -20.51 -9.04 -1.88
CA ALA A 68 -21.12 -7.92 -1.15
C ALA A 68 -20.07 -6.91 -0.64
N LEU A 69 -18.85 -7.35 -0.32
CA LEU A 69 -17.70 -6.48 -0.04
C LEU A 69 -17.14 -5.78 -1.29
N GLY A 70 -17.78 -5.99 -2.45
CA GLY A 70 -17.42 -5.40 -3.71
C GLY A 70 -16.36 -6.18 -4.49
N LYS A 71 -15.90 -7.33 -4.00
CA LYS A 71 -14.85 -8.15 -4.63
C LYS A 71 -15.36 -8.75 -5.93
N ARG A 72 -14.90 -8.19 -7.06
CA ARG A 72 -15.35 -8.57 -8.41
C ARG A 72 -14.24 -9.18 -9.25
N ALA A 73 -14.56 -10.32 -9.85
CA ALA A 73 -14.18 -10.69 -11.22
C ALA A 73 -12.81 -11.31 -11.47
N ILE A 74 -12.32 -12.18 -10.60
CA ILE A 74 -11.52 -13.33 -11.03
C ILE A 74 -12.27 -14.58 -10.59
N PRO A 75 -12.41 -15.64 -11.42
CA PRO A 75 -12.89 -16.91 -10.92
C PRO A 75 -12.08 -17.27 -9.67
N LEU A 76 -12.72 -17.45 -8.52
CA LEU A 76 -12.01 -17.69 -7.25
C LEU A 76 -11.15 -18.96 -7.29
N THR A 77 -11.41 -19.83 -8.27
CA THR A 77 -10.56 -20.94 -8.70
C THR A 77 -9.18 -20.52 -9.22
N VAL A 78 -9.07 -19.37 -9.90
CA VAL A 78 -7.82 -18.77 -10.39
C VAL A 78 -7.10 -18.00 -9.27
N GLU A 79 -7.83 -17.34 -8.36
CA GLU A 79 -7.24 -16.72 -7.16
C GLU A 79 -6.82 -17.71 -6.06
N GLN A 80 -7.06 -19.02 -6.29
CA GLN A 80 -6.73 -20.10 -5.35
C GLN A 80 -7.39 -19.93 -3.97
N LEU A 81 -8.67 -19.56 -3.92
CA LEU A 81 -9.52 -19.75 -2.73
C LEU A 81 -10.43 -20.99 -2.86
N PRO A 82 -9.89 -22.21 -3.05
CA PRO A 82 -10.73 -23.39 -3.32
C PRO A 82 -11.45 -23.92 -2.09
N ASP A 83 -10.99 -23.59 -0.88
CA ASP A 83 -11.52 -24.11 0.37
C ASP A 83 -12.26 -23.05 1.19
N SER A 84 -13.26 -23.52 1.95
CA SER A 84 -14.11 -22.65 2.76
C SER A 84 -13.32 -21.87 3.81
N SER A 85 -12.34 -22.47 4.48
CA SER A 85 -11.57 -21.80 5.53
C SER A 85 -10.81 -20.60 5.01
N SER A 86 -10.15 -20.73 3.85
CA SER A 86 -9.44 -19.64 3.18
C SER A 86 -10.42 -18.54 2.73
N ALA A 87 -11.59 -18.91 2.18
CA ALA A 87 -12.60 -17.92 1.79
C ALA A 87 -13.13 -17.12 3.00
N TRP A 88 -13.43 -17.77 4.13
CA TRP A 88 -13.87 -17.09 5.36
C TRP A 88 -12.76 -16.23 5.99
N ALA A 89 -11.51 -16.67 5.96
CA ALA A 89 -10.37 -15.85 6.39
C ALA A 89 -10.21 -14.60 5.52
N ALA A 90 -10.45 -14.71 4.21
CA ALA A 90 -10.44 -13.56 3.30
C ALA A 90 -11.59 -12.58 3.63
N VAL A 91 -12.81 -13.08 3.86
CA VAL A 91 -13.95 -12.26 4.30
C VAL A 91 -13.61 -11.49 5.58
N ALA A 92 -13.11 -12.18 6.61
CA ALA A 92 -12.74 -11.58 7.88
C ALA A 92 -11.66 -10.51 7.72
N THR A 93 -10.65 -10.79 6.87
CA THR A 93 -9.60 -9.84 6.53
C THR A 93 -10.18 -8.57 5.92
N TRP A 94 -11.04 -8.69 4.91
CA TRP A 94 -11.60 -7.54 4.22
C TRP A 94 -12.59 -6.75 5.06
N ILE A 95 -13.39 -7.40 5.91
CA ILE A 95 -14.23 -6.72 6.90
C ILE A 95 -13.38 -5.82 7.80
N ARG A 96 -12.25 -6.34 8.31
CA ARG A 96 -11.34 -5.56 9.15
C ARG A 96 -10.65 -4.43 8.39
N ILE A 97 -10.14 -4.68 7.19
CA ILE A 97 -9.40 -3.69 6.42
C ILE A 97 -10.32 -2.57 5.94
N ALA A 98 -11.52 -2.91 5.46
CA ALA A 98 -12.52 -1.95 5.04
C ALA A 98 -13.29 -1.31 6.22
N GLN A 99 -12.95 -1.67 7.47
CA GLN A 99 -13.60 -1.15 8.69
C GLN A 99 -15.12 -1.33 8.66
N ILE A 100 -15.59 -2.50 8.22
CA ILE A 100 -17.02 -2.81 8.22
C ILE A 100 -17.48 -3.01 9.67
N THR A 101 -18.38 -2.14 10.10
CA THR A 101 -18.93 -2.13 11.45
C THR A 101 -20.27 -2.86 11.54
N MET A 102 -21.00 -3.00 10.43
CA MET A 102 -22.29 -3.70 10.38
C MET A 102 -22.37 -4.66 9.17
N LEU A 103 -22.82 -5.88 9.44
CA LEU A 103 -23.08 -6.93 8.45
C LEU A 103 -24.55 -7.37 8.54
N VAL A 104 -25.32 -7.09 7.50
CA VAL A 104 -26.73 -7.47 7.38
C VAL A 104 -26.86 -8.69 6.47
N VAL A 105 -27.41 -9.78 6.98
CA VAL A 105 -27.63 -11.02 6.22
C VAL A 105 -29.11 -11.21 5.98
N LEU A 106 -29.52 -11.01 4.72
CA LEU A 106 -30.90 -11.23 4.30
C LEU A 106 -31.25 -12.73 4.29
N ARG A 107 -32.53 -13.04 4.49
CA ARG A 107 -33.06 -14.41 4.42
C ARG A 107 -32.27 -15.41 5.27
N ALA A 108 -31.79 -14.98 6.43
CA ALA A 108 -30.96 -15.79 7.33
C ALA A 108 -31.63 -17.12 7.76
N HIS A 109 -32.97 -17.17 7.72
CA HIS A 109 -33.76 -18.38 8.00
C HIS A 109 -33.57 -19.53 6.99
N LEU A 110 -32.98 -19.27 5.82
CA LEU A 110 -32.64 -20.28 4.81
C LEU A 110 -31.23 -20.86 4.99
N LEU A 111 -30.42 -20.30 5.90
CA LEU A 111 -29.06 -20.74 6.12
C LEU A 111 -29.03 -22.04 6.93
N SER A 112 -27.98 -22.83 6.71
CA SER A 112 -27.70 -24.01 7.53
C SER A 112 -27.16 -23.62 8.91
N ALA A 113 -27.25 -24.55 9.88
CA ALA A 113 -26.65 -24.37 11.20
C ALA A 113 -25.13 -24.12 11.15
N ARG A 114 -24.44 -24.69 10.14
CA ARG A 114 -23.02 -24.45 9.90
C ARG A 114 -22.77 -23.02 9.46
N CYS A 115 -23.56 -22.48 8.53
CA CYS A 115 -23.44 -21.09 8.08
C CYS A 115 -23.69 -20.10 9.22
N TRP A 116 -24.68 -20.33 10.10
CA TRP A 116 -24.88 -19.49 11.28
C TRP A 116 -23.67 -19.49 12.21
N ARG A 117 -23.07 -20.65 12.48
CA ARG A 117 -21.87 -20.73 13.30
C ARG A 117 -20.70 -19.95 12.71
N LEU A 118 -20.48 -20.09 11.40
CA LEU A 118 -19.41 -19.36 10.70
C LEU A 118 -19.63 -17.84 10.74
N LEU A 119 -20.87 -17.36 10.66
CA LEU A 119 -21.20 -15.93 10.85
C LEU A 119 -20.94 -15.45 12.28
N LEU A 120 -21.21 -16.29 13.29
CA LEU A 120 -20.91 -15.96 14.69
C LEU A 120 -19.40 -15.95 14.97
N GLU A 121 -18.65 -16.92 14.41
CA GLU A 121 -17.19 -16.94 14.42
C GLU A 121 -16.61 -15.69 13.73
N LEU A 122 -17.16 -15.32 12.57
CA LEU A 122 -16.79 -14.10 11.85
C LEU A 122 -17.04 -12.84 12.70
N ARG A 123 -18.20 -12.74 13.35
CA ARG A 123 -18.48 -11.65 14.31
C ARG A 123 -17.46 -11.61 15.43
N SER A 124 -17.14 -12.75 16.04
CA SER A 124 -16.16 -12.82 17.13
C SER A 124 -14.78 -12.33 16.66
N ALA A 125 -14.34 -12.76 15.48
CA ALA A 125 -13.02 -12.43 14.93
C ALA A 125 -12.89 -10.97 14.43
N THR A 126 -14.00 -10.31 14.12
CA THR A 126 -13.99 -8.98 13.47
C THR A 126 -14.61 -7.87 14.31
N GLY A 127 -15.44 -8.21 15.29
CA GLY A 127 -16.21 -7.24 16.08
C GLY A 127 -17.41 -6.64 15.34
N VAL A 128 -17.76 -7.14 14.15
CA VAL A 128 -18.86 -6.58 13.35
C VAL A 128 -20.21 -6.77 14.05
N HIS A 129 -21.08 -5.77 13.99
CA HIS A 129 -22.48 -5.92 14.39
C HIS A 129 -23.21 -6.78 13.35
N LEU A 130 -23.55 -8.00 13.74
CA LEU A 130 -24.26 -8.95 12.89
C LEU A 130 -25.79 -8.77 13.03
N VAL A 131 -26.45 -8.45 11.92
CA VAL A 131 -27.91 -8.36 11.80
C VAL A 131 -28.42 -9.49 10.90
N LEU A 132 -29.26 -10.37 11.44
CA LEU A 132 -29.85 -11.51 10.75
C LEU A 132 -31.32 -11.22 10.45
N VAL A 133 -31.67 -11.03 9.18
CA VAL A 133 -33.08 -10.84 8.77
C VAL A 133 -33.74 -12.19 8.58
N HIS A 134 -34.77 -12.46 9.38
CA HIS A 134 -35.36 -13.77 9.52
C HIS A 134 -36.86 -13.74 9.20
N HIS A 135 -37.25 -14.29 8.04
CA HIS A 135 -38.64 -14.22 7.54
C HIS A 135 -39.59 -15.27 8.13
N ARG A 136 -39.48 -15.51 9.45
CA ARG A 136 -40.42 -16.35 10.19
C ARG A 136 -40.82 -15.64 11.46
N ARG A 137 -42.04 -15.91 11.93
CA ARG A 137 -42.59 -15.34 13.18
C ARG A 137 -41.76 -15.66 14.42
N ASN A 138 -41.03 -16.76 14.40
CA ASN A 138 -40.19 -17.22 15.50
C ASN A 138 -38.81 -17.63 14.97
N ILE A 139 -37.80 -17.41 15.80
CA ILE A 139 -36.45 -17.93 15.58
C ILE A 139 -36.49 -19.46 15.55
N ALA A 140 -35.90 -20.06 14.51
CA ALA A 140 -35.80 -21.51 14.40
C ALA A 140 -35.03 -22.11 15.59
N THR A 141 -35.48 -23.25 16.13
CA THR A 141 -34.82 -23.92 17.27
C THR A 141 -33.33 -24.16 17.03
N ALA A 142 -32.95 -24.50 15.80
CA ALA A 142 -31.55 -24.68 15.42
C ALA A 142 -30.72 -23.39 15.52
N LEU A 143 -31.28 -22.24 15.11
CA LEU A 143 -30.63 -20.93 15.25
C LEU A 143 -30.56 -20.53 16.74
N ARG A 144 -31.64 -20.72 17.50
CA ARG A 144 -31.65 -20.50 18.95
C ARG A 144 -30.56 -21.32 19.65
N GLY A 145 -30.36 -22.57 19.22
CA GLY A 145 -29.26 -23.41 19.68
C GLY A 145 -27.88 -22.80 19.41
N GLN A 146 -27.64 -22.26 18.22
CA GLN A 146 -26.36 -21.59 17.89
C GLN A 146 -26.15 -20.27 18.65
N LEU A 147 -27.23 -19.57 19.03
CA LEU A 147 -27.16 -18.32 19.81
C LEU A 147 -26.95 -18.56 21.33
N THR A 148 -26.94 -19.81 21.78
CA THR A 148 -26.73 -20.12 23.21
C THR A 148 -25.35 -19.64 23.65
N GLY A 149 -25.30 -18.78 24.66
CA GLY A 149 -24.05 -18.19 25.17
C GLY A 149 -23.53 -16.98 24.37
N VAL A 150 -24.26 -16.53 23.35
CA VAL A 150 -23.98 -15.30 22.60
C VAL A 150 -25.00 -14.24 23.02
N ASP A 151 -24.55 -13.01 23.27
CA ASP A 151 -25.48 -11.89 23.49
C ASP A 151 -26.25 -11.57 22.21
N TYR A 152 -27.58 -11.66 22.25
CA TYR A 152 -28.45 -11.38 21.12
C TYR A 152 -29.75 -10.72 21.54
N ARG A 153 -30.30 -9.92 20.64
CA ARG A 153 -31.60 -9.27 20.78
C ARG A 153 -32.48 -9.53 19.58
N ILE A 154 -33.79 -9.54 19.82
CA ILE A 154 -34.82 -9.73 18.80
C ILE A 154 -35.47 -8.37 18.56
N SER A 155 -35.54 -7.94 17.31
CA SER A 155 -36.25 -6.72 16.92
C SER A 155 -37.33 -7.05 15.88
N LEU A 156 -38.40 -6.26 15.89
CA LEU A 156 -39.45 -6.22 14.89
C LEU A 156 -39.45 -4.92 14.10
N ASP A 157 -38.61 -3.95 14.50
CA ASP A 157 -38.56 -2.61 13.92
C ASP A 157 -37.32 -2.50 13.02
N PRO A 158 -37.45 -2.54 11.68
CA PRO A 158 -36.30 -2.37 10.79
C PRO A 158 -35.67 -0.97 10.90
N GLY A 159 -36.43 0.05 11.28
CA GLY A 159 -35.98 1.45 11.31
C GLY A 159 -35.01 1.77 12.45
N SER A 160 -35.06 1.01 13.55
CA SER A 160 -34.09 1.13 14.65
C SER A 160 -32.81 0.33 14.43
N GLU A 161 -32.83 -0.65 13.51
CA GLU A 161 -31.76 -1.63 13.33
C GLU A 161 -30.89 -1.40 12.11
N LEU A 162 -31.49 -0.88 11.05
CA LEU A 162 -30.80 -0.63 9.79
C LEU A 162 -30.44 0.85 9.71
N PRO A 163 -29.20 1.19 9.34
CA PRO A 163 -28.82 2.58 9.17
C PRO A 163 -29.67 3.19 8.05
N ALA A 164 -30.01 4.46 8.22
CA ALA A 164 -30.69 5.20 7.17
C ALA A 164 -29.87 5.14 5.88
N PRO A 165 -30.52 5.00 4.71
CA PRO A 165 -29.80 5.02 3.45
C PRO A 165 -28.99 6.30 3.34
N PRO A 166 -27.74 6.24 2.82
CA PRO A 166 -26.93 7.43 2.65
C PRO A 166 -27.73 8.44 1.81
N THR A 167 -27.95 9.63 2.36
CA THR A 167 -28.69 10.67 1.64
C THR A 167 -27.94 11.00 0.37
N ALA A 168 -28.54 10.74 -0.79
CA ALA A 168 -28.01 11.09 -2.10
C ALA A 168 -27.94 12.61 -2.24
N ARG A 169 -26.89 13.23 -1.70
CA ARG A 169 -26.56 14.62 -1.94
C ARG A 169 -25.07 14.69 -2.27
N ALA A 170 -24.81 15.09 -3.53
CA ALA A 170 -23.52 15.23 -4.21
C ALA A 170 -22.88 13.94 -4.78
N ALA A 171 -23.58 13.27 -5.71
CA ALA A 171 -22.94 12.47 -6.75
C ALA A 171 -23.59 12.79 -8.10
N THR A 172 -23.23 13.95 -8.67
CA THR A 172 -23.41 14.19 -10.11
C THR A 172 -22.32 13.41 -10.85
N GLY A 173 -22.66 12.20 -11.27
CA GLY A 173 -21.90 11.40 -12.22
C GLY A 173 -22.89 10.47 -12.93
N PRO A 174 -22.88 10.39 -14.28
CA PRO A 174 -23.92 9.70 -15.01
C PRO A 174 -23.78 8.18 -14.83
N THR A 175 -24.83 7.57 -14.29
CA THR A 175 -25.13 6.14 -14.46
C THR A 175 -25.46 5.87 -15.92
N ASP A 176 -24.73 4.96 -16.55
CA ASP A 176 -25.11 4.38 -17.85
C ASP A 176 -25.56 2.92 -17.65
N PRO A 177 -26.70 2.48 -18.21
CA PRO A 177 -27.21 1.13 -18.06
C PRO A 177 -26.79 0.22 -19.24
N ARG A 178 -26.48 -1.04 -18.91
CA ARG A 178 -26.52 -2.26 -19.76
C ARG A 178 -25.36 -2.51 -20.75
N GLY A 179 -24.59 -3.54 -20.39
CA GLY A 179 -24.25 -4.72 -21.20
C GLY A 179 -24.00 -4.57 -22.70
N GLY A 180 -22.73 -4.70 -23.09
CA GLY A 180 -22.31 -4.95 -24.47
C GLY A 180 -20.82 -5.25 -24.52
N THR A 181 -20.48 -6.38 -25.09
CA THR A 181 -19.14 -6.93 -25.28
C THR A 181 -18.28 -6.03 -26.17
N GLU A 182 -17.22 -5.42 -25.64
CA GLU A 182 -16.07 -4.98 -26.45
C GLU A 182 -14.75 -5.23 -25.71
N VAL A 183 -13.95 -6.09 -26.33
CA VAL A 183 -12.61 -6.48 -25.92
C VAL A 183 -11.63 -5.49 -26.55
N GLY A 184 -10.81 -4.83 -25.72
CA GLY A 184 -9.63 -4.06 -26.15
C GLY A 184 -9.89 -2.57 -26.40
N GLY A 185 -9.59 -1.72 -25.41
CA GLY A 185 -9.54 -0.26 -25.63
C GLY A 185 -9.68 0.65 -24.40
N ALA A 186 -10.00 0.12 -23.21
CA ALA A 186 -10.41 0.95 -22.08
C ALA A 186 -9.27 1.60 -21.24
N PHE A 187 -7.99 1.25 -21.47
CA PHE A 187 -6.89 1.74 -20.64
C PHE A 187 -6.36 3.12 -21.01
N ASP A 188 -6.55 3.59 -22.25
CA ASP A 188 -6.09 4.93 -22.66
C ASP A 188 -6.98 6.06 -22.13
N GLN A 189 -8.20 5.76 -21.64
CA GLN A 189 -9.14 6.78 -21.16
C GLN A 189 -9.05 7.05 -19.65
N HIS A 190 -8.54 6.13 -18.84
CA HIS A 190 -8.48 6.31 -17.38
C HIS A 190 -7.25 7.10 -16.89
N ASP A 191 -6.18 7.16 -17.68
CA ASP A 191 -5.00 8.02 -17.43
C ASP A 191 -5.27 9.51 -17.72
N GLN A 192 -6.33 9.84 -18.46
CA GLN A 192 -6.60 11.21 -18.95
C GLN A 192 -7.06 12.22 -17.87
N ARG A 193 -7.23 11.83 -16.61
CA ARG A 193 -7.63 12.77 -15.54
C ARG A 193 -6.48 13.54 -14.91
N VAL A 194 -5.23 13.07 -15.05
CA VAL A 194 -4.04 13.85 -14.67
C VAL A 194 -3.23 14.13 -15.93
N ALA A 195 -3.35 15.35 -16.46
CA ALA A 195 -2.60 15.75 -17.65
C ALA A 195 -1.11 15.46 -17.43
N ALA A 196 -0.52 14.62 -18.29
CA ALA A 196 0.87 14.24 -18.20
C ALA A 196 1.75 15.51 -18.11
N LEU A 197 2.65 15.54 -17.13
CA LEU A 197 3.63 16.62 -17.07
C LEU A 197 4.55 16.49 -18.28
N PRO A 198 4.81 17.60 -19.00
CA PRO A 198 5.66 17.55 -20.19
C PRO A 198 7.05 17.02 -19.81
N HIS A 199 7.59 16.12 -20.62
CA HIS A 199 8.94 15.53 -20.45
C HIS A 199 10.09 16.54 -20.55
N THR A 200 9.74 17.81 -20.75
CA THR A 200 10.67 18.89 -20.95
C THR A 200 11.20 19.34 -19.59
N VAL A 201 12.35 18.80 -19.19
CA VAL A 201 13.51 19.48 -18.59
C VAL A 201 14.35 18.36 -17.95
N ALA A 202 15.17 17.67 -18.77
CA ALA A 202 16.22 16.77 -18.27
C ALA A 202 17.41 17.55 -17.66
N THR A 203 17.23 18.83 -17.31
CA THR A 203 18.30 19.65 -16.76
C THR A 203 18.64 19.22 -15.33
N SER A 204 19.92 19.34 -15.00
CA SER A 204 20.46 19.10 -13.66
C SER A 204 19.83 20.04 -12.61
N LEU A 205 19.95 19.63 -11.33
CA LEU A 205 19.35 20.28 -10.15
C LEU A 205 19.40 21.82 -10.15
N PRO A 206 20.54 22.49 -10.46
CA PRO A 206 20.63 23.94 -10.28
C PRO A 206 19.64 24.73 -11.15
N TRP A 207 19.25 24.15 -12.28
CA TRP A 207 18.50 24.85 -13.31
C TRP A 207 17.09 24.33 -13.50
N TYR A 208 16.77 23.11 -13.02
CA TYR A 208 15.51 22.43 -13.29
C TYR A 208 14.27 23.33 -13.11
N ARG A 209 14.11 23.94 -11.93
CA ARG A 209 12.94 24.77 -11.62
C ARG A 209 12.91 26.07 -12.42
N ALA A 210 14.06 26.70 -12.63
CA ALA A 210 14.18 27.94 -13.40
C ALA A 210 13.94 27.71 -14.90
N ASP A 211 14.41 26.58 -15.43
CA ASP A 211 14.16 26.16 -16.80
C ASP A 211 12.69 25.83 -17.03
N ALA A 212 12.05 25.10 -16.09
CA ALA A 212 10.62 24.84 -16.14
C ALA A 212 9.82 26.16 -16.17
N TYR A 213 10.18 27.13 -15.35
CA TYR A 213 9.55 28.46 -15.33
C TYR A 213 9.70 29.20 -16.67
N ARG A 214 10.87 29.10 -17.31
CA ARG A 214 11.15 29.78 -18.59
C ARG A 214 10.45 29.13 -19.80
N ARG A 215 10.22 27.81 -19.76
CA ARG A 215 9.81 27.02 -20.93
C ARG A 215 8.33 26.63 -20.93
N LEU A 216 7.69 26.58 -19.77
CA LEU A 216 6.32 26.11 -19.63
C LEU A 216 5.33 27.27 -19.52
N SER A 217 4.07 27.02 -19.87
CA SER A 217 3.00 27.95 -19.52
C SER A 217 2.86 28.08 -18.00
N ALA A 218 2.24 29.16 -17.51
CA ALA A 218 2.05 29.36 -16.07
C ALA A 218 1.29 28.20 -15.39
N ALA A 219 0.30 27.61 -16.07
CA ALA A 219 -0.47 26.49 -15.55
C ALA A 219 0.36 25.19 -15.51
N GLU A 220 1.17 24.92 -16.52
CA GLU A 220 2.08 23.76 -16.55
C GLU A 220 3.19 23.89 -15.51
N PHE A 221 3.80 25.08 -15.40
CA PHE A 221 4.79 25.36 -14.36
C PHE A 221 4.20 25.17 -12.96
N ALA A 222 2.98 25.65 -12.70
CA ALA A 222 2.33 25.47 -11.41
C ALA A 222 2.17 23.99 -11.03
N ARG A 223 1.87 23.11 -11.99
CA ARG A 223 1.80 21.66 -11.76
C ARG A 223 3.18 21.06 -11.46
N VAL A 224 4.20 21.38 -12.28
CA VAL A 224 5.58 20.92 -12.02
C VAL A 224 6.11 21.41 -10.68
N ASP A 225 5.86 22.67 -10.35
CA ASP A 225 6.29 23.30 -9.10
C ASP A 225 5.59 22.71 -7.87
N ALA A 226 4.34 22.26 -8.00
CA ALA A 226 3.64 21.54 -6.94
C ALA A 226 4.32 20.20 -6.62
N GLU A 227 4.67 19.41 -7.63
CA GLU A 227 5.39 18.14 -7.45
C GLU A 227 6.82 18.35 -6.92
N TYR A 228 7.52 19.38 -7.42
CA TYR A 228 8.82 19.78 -6.89
C TYR A 228 8.73 20.16 -5.41
N ARG A 229 7.74 20.98 -5.02
CA ARG A 229 7.52 21.36 -3.62
C ARG A 229 7.15 20.16 -2.75
N HIS A 230 6.35 19.23 -3.27
CA HIS A 230 6.02 17.98 -2.58
C HIS A 230 7.30 17.19 -2.25
N GLY A 231 8.17 16.97 -3.25
CA GLY A 231 9.44 16.28 -3.04
C GLY A 231 10.37 16.97 -2.05
N LEU A 232 10.46 18.30 -2.11
CA LEU A 232 11.23 19.11 -1.16
C LEU A 232 10.69 18.95 0.27
N GLN A 233 9.38 19.08 0.47
CA GLN A 233 8.75 18.97 1.79
C GLN A 233 8.90 17.57 2.39
N ALA A 234 8.67 16.53 1.59
CA ALA A 234 8.82 15.14 2.01
C ALA A 234 10.26 14.83 2.45
N ALA A 235 11.25 15.27 1.67
CA ALA A 235 12.67 15.12 2.00
C ALA A 235 13.06 15.87 3.28
N CYS A 236 12.62 17.12 3.46
CA CYS A 236 12.84 17.85 4.71
C CYS A 236 12.20 17.12 5.91
N GLN A 237 11.01 16.56 5.76
CA GLN A 237 10.36 15.80 6.83
C GLN A 237 11.12 14.52 7.17
N TRP A 238 11.61 13.79 6.16
CA TRP A 238 12.41 12.59 6.36
C TRP A 238 13.74 12.90 7.04
N LEU A 239 14.48 13.91 6.55
CA LEU A 239 15.77 14.34 7.10
C LEU A 239 15.67 14.79 8.56
N ARG A 240 14.59 15.48 8.96
CA ARG A 240 14.36 15.83 10.37
C ARG A 240 14.27 14.63 11.31
N ARG A 241 13.89 13.45 10.81
CA ARG A 241 13.79 12.22 11.60
C ARG A 241 15.04 11.34 11.54
N HIS A 242 15.86 11.49 10.48
CA HIS A 242 16.96 10.56 10.16
C HIS A 242 18.34 11.21 10.16
N THR A 243 18.44 12.53 10.33
CA THR A 243 19.72 13.21 10.44
C THR A 243 20.05 13.38 11.92
N PRO A 244 21.08 12.73 12.47
CA PRO A 244 21.53 13.03 13.83
C PRO A 244 22.00 14.48 13.90
N SER A 245 21.64 15.15 14.99
CA SER A 245 22.13 16.49 15.33
C SER A 245 23.61 16.38 15.70
N SER A 246 24.49 16.92 14.85
CA SER A 246 25.93 17.15 15.10
C SER A 246 26.87 15.92 15.03
N PRO A 247 28.10 16.07 14.48
CA PRO A 247 29.15 15.06 14.50
C PRO A 247 29.96 15.10 15.81
N ALA A 248 29.29 15.16 16.96
CA ALA A 248 29.96 15.04 18.26
C ALA A 248 29.86 13.58 18.72
N GLN A 249 31.00 12.89 18.70
CA GLN A 249 31.24 11.56 19.27
C GLN A 249 30.79 10.34 18.44
N ILE A 250 31.47 10.06 17.34
CA ILE A 250 31.62 8.67 16.89
C ILE A 250 33.08 8.45 16.50
N LEU A 251 33.84 7.84 17.41
CA LEU A 251 35.09 7.14 17.11
C LEU A 251 34.71 5.69 16.74
N PRO A 252 34.99 5.20 15.52
CA PRO A 252 35.03 3.77 15.27
C PRO A 252 36.47 3.29 15.46
N HIS A 253 36.70 2.48 16.48
CA HIS A 253 37.83 1.56 16.48
C HIS A 253 37.63 0.53 15.36
N GLY A 254 38.53 0.54 14.38
CA GLY A 254 38.84 -0.62 13.53
C GLY A 254 37.73 -1.15 12.63
N ILE A 255 37.60 -0.62 11.41
CA ILE A 255 37.13 -1.41 10.27
C ILE A 255 38.28 -1.50 9.28
N THR A 256 39.06 -2.56 9.43
CA THR A 256 40.09 -2.99 8.48
C THR A 256 39.43 -3.59 7.24
N THR A 257 39.69 -2.98 6.08
CA THR A 257 39.98 -3.64 4.79
C THR A 257 39.26 -4.96 4.50
N GLY A 258 37.97 -4.89 4.15
CA GLY A 258 37.23 -6.04 3.59
C GLY A 258 36.06 -5.68 2.65
N LEU A 259 35.83 -4.40 2.36
CA LEU A 259 34.67 -3.93 1.59
C LEU A 259 34.99 -3.54 0.12
N PHE A 260 36.22 -3.80 -0.34
CA PHE A 260 36.72 -3.37 -1.66
C PHE A 260 37.03 -4.52 -2.64
N ASP A 261 36.65 -5.77 -2.33
CA ASP A 261 36.94 -6.91 -3.22
C ASP A 261 36.05 -6.98 -4.47
N ASP A 262 35.04 -6.11 -4.59
CA ASP A 262 34.27 -5.93 -5.83
C ASP A 262 34.74 -4.66 -6.57
N LEU A 263 35.75 -4.83 -7.43
CA LEU A 263 36.40 -3.79 -8.24
C LEU A 263 35.46 -3.05 -9.23
N THR A 264 34.18 -3.40 -9.31
CA THR A 264 33.20 -2.69 -10.16
C THR A 264 32.49 -1.54 -9.44
N LEU A 265 32.36 -1.60 -8.10
CA LEU A 265 31.73 -0.54 -7.30
C LEU A 265 32.70 0.62 -7.07
N ALA A 266 34.00 0.33 -6.90
CA ALA A 266 35.03 1.33 -6.70
C ALA A 266 35.18 2.25 -7.93
N ASP A 267 35.19 1.71 -9.16
CA ASP A 267 35.29 2.53 -10.38
C ASP A 267 34.04 3.38 -10.64
N HIS A 268 32.85 2.88 -10.28
CA HIS A 268 31.60 3.63 -10.43
C HIS A 268 31.42 4.73 -9.37
N VAL A 269 31.95 4.52 -8.16
CA VAL A 269 31.88 5.47 -7.04
C VAL A 269 33.01 6.50 -7.14
N LEU A 270 34.23 6.10 -7.50
CA LEU A 270 35.39 6.98 -7.66
C LEU A 270 35.28 7.83 -8.94
N GLY A 271 34.69 7.31 -10.03
CA GLY A 271 34.44 8.06 -11.26
C GLY A 271 33.34 9.13 -11.15
N ARG A 272 32.55 9.13 -10.06
CA ARG A 272 31.48 10.11 -9.79
C ARG A 272 31.80 11.11 -8.69
N LEU A 273 32.99 11.01 -8.08
CA LEU A 273 33.49 12.05 -7.20
C LEU A 273 33.85 13.28 -8.06
N PRO A 274 33.49 14.52 -7.65
CA PRO A 274 34.16 15.68 -8.21
C PRO A 274 35.67 15.51 -7.99
N ALA A 275 36.51 15.85 -8.98
CA ALA A 275 37.97 15.65 -8.97
C ALA A 275 38.68 16.22 -7.71
N MET A 276 37.98 17.04 -6.91
CA MET A 276 38.45 17.58 -5.63
C MET A 276 38.31 16.64 -4.41
N ALA A 277 37.65 15.48 -4.51
CA ALA A 277 37.34 14.63 -3.34
C ALA A 277 38.35 13.48 -3.08
N LEU A 278 39.33 13.27 -3.98
CA LEU A 278 40.34 12.21 -3.83
C LEU A 278 41.28 12.37 -2.61
N PRO A 279 41.63 13.57 -2.11
CA PRO A 279 42.49 13.69 -0.92
C PRO A 279 41.80 13.41 0.42
N ALA A 280 40.46 13.39 0.47
CA ALA A 280 39.68 13.38 1.72
C ALA A 280 39.36 11.98 2.28
N LEU A 281 39.73 10.91 1.56
CA LEU A 281 39.47 9.53 1.98
C LEU A 281 40.41 9.05 3.11
N ASN A 282 41.43 9.83 3.46
CA ASN A 282 42.23 9.64 4.67
C ASN A 282 41.57 10.38 5.84
N GLY A 283 40.61 9.70 6.47
CA GLY A 283 39.66 10.26 7.42
C GLY A 283 40.26 11.10 8.56
N SER A 284 39.80 12.35 8.64
CA SER A 284 39.67 13.06 9.92
C SER A 284 38.19 13.31 10.18
N PRO A 285 37.67 13.04 11.40
CA PRO A 285 36.30 13.39 11.76
C PRO A 285 36.11 14.91 11.60
N GLY A 286 35.17 15.30 10.74
CA GLY A 286 34.92 16.71 10.39
C GLY A 286 35.33 17.13 8.97
N CYS A 287 35.97 16.26 8.19
CA CYS A 287 36.25 16.52 6.77
C CYS A 287 35.10 16.04 5.87
N TYR A 288 34.61 16.95 5.02
CA TYR A 288 33.67 16.64 3.93
C TYR A 288 34.44 16.36 2.64
N PRO A 289 33.95 15.48 1.74
CA PRO A 289 32.68 14.74 1.81
C PRO A 289 32.80 13.35 2.45
N TYR A 290 31.72 12.86 3.09
CA TYR A 290 31.63 11.46 3.55
C TYR A 290 30.23 10.87 3.28
N PRO A 291 30.11 9.55 3.03
CA PRO A 291 28.83 8.91 2.70
C PRO A 291 27.86 8.92 3.88
N THR A 292 26.55 8.91 3.57
CA THR A 292 25.51 8.78 4.58
C THR A 292 25.41 7.33 5.07
N GLU A 293 25.21 7.14 6.37
CA GLU A 293 25.21 5.81 7.01
C GLU A 293 23.91 5.01 6.74
N ASP A 294 22.76 5.69 6.66
CA ASP A 294 21.45 5.04 6.45
C ASP A 294 21.07 4.94 4.96
N LEU A 295 21.85 4.16 4.20
CA LEU A 295 21.57 3.95 2.77
C LEU A 295 20.27 3.18 2.55
N ALA A 296 19.93 2.22 3.42
CA ALA A 296 18.71 1.44 3.32
C ALA A 296 17.44 2.29 3.57
N GLY A 297 17.47 3.17 4.56
CA GLY A 297 16.40 4.14 4.81
C GLY A 297 16.28 5.15 3.67
N LEU A 298 17.41 5.61 3.10
CA LEU A 298 17.40 6.47 1.91
C LEU A 298 16.72 5.79 0.71
N GLN A 299 17.07 4.53 0.43
CA GLN A 299 16.46 3.76 -0.67
C GLN A 299 14.94 3.63 -0.48
N GLY A 300 14.49 3.27 0.73
CA GLY A 300 13.07 3.17 1.07
C GLY A 300 12.34 4.52 0.94
N PHE A 301 12.98 5.62 1.34
CA PHE A 301 12.44 6.97 1.18
C PHE A 301 12.28 7.36 -0.30
N LEU A 302 13.35 7.21 -1.10
CA LEU A 302 13.37 7.64 -2.49
C LEU A 302 12.39 6.86 -3.36
N SER A 303 12.33 5.54 -3.18
CA SER A 303 11.35 4.70 -3.87
C SER A 303 9.91 5.06 -3.45
N GLY A 304 9.65 5.22 -2.15
CA GLY A 304 8.34 5.61 -1.64
C GLY A 304 7.90 7.02 -2.07
N LEU A 305 8.83 7.94 -2.28
CA LEU A 305 8.56 9.32 -2.71
C LEU A 305 7.92 9.40 -4.11
N VAL A 306 8.29 8.47 -4.99
CA VAL A 306 7.86 8.49 -6.40
C VAL A 306 6.97 7.31 -6.78
N ALA A 307 6.77 6.34 -5.89
CA ALA A 307 6.00 5.14 -6.18
C ALA A 307 4.55 5.42 -6.60
N ASP A 308 3.97 6.56 -6.18
CA ASP A 308 2.63 7.02 -6.60
C ASP A 308 2.66 8.18 -7.59
N ALA A 309 3.81 8.48 -8.18
CA ALA A 309 3.92 9.46 -9.25
C ALA A 309 3.14 8.97 -10.50
N PRO A 310 2.17 9.74 -11.02
CA PRO A 310 1.35 9.29 -12.16
C PRO A 310 2.15 9.09 -13.44
N THR A 311 3.20 9.91 -13.66
CA THR A 311 4.08 9.80 -14.83
C THR A 311 5.53 9.98 -14.43
N PRO A 312 6.50 9.54 -15.27
CA PRO A 312 7.91 9.78 -15.03
C PRO A 312 8.27 11.26 -14.83
N GLY A 313 7.56 12.18 -15.50
CA GLY A 313 7.74 13.62 -15.31
C GLY A 313 7.42 14.09 -13.88
N HIS A 314 6.38 13.52 -13.25
CA HIS A 314 6.05 13.78 -11.85
C HIS A 314 7.15 13.24 -10.92
N ALA A 315 7.62 12.02 -11.18
CA ALA A 315 8.71 11.41 -10.41
C ALA A 315 10.00 12.26 -10.47
N VAL A 316 10.41 12.69 -11.67
CA VAL A 316 11.57 13.57 -11.84
C VAL A 316 11.40 14.87 -11.07
N ALA A 317 10.24 15.53 -11.15
CA ALA A 317 9.98 16.77 -10.42
C ALA A 317 10.16 16.59 -8.90
N ARG A 318 9.60 15.51 -8.34
CA ARG A 318 9.76 15.16 -6.92
C ARG A 318 11.21 14.86 -6.55
N ILE A 319 11.94 14.10 -7.36
CA ILE A 319 13.36 13.80 -7.13
C ILE A 319 14.18 15.09 -7.13
N ARG A 320 13.96 16.00 -8.08
CA ARG A 320 14.64 17.30 -8.12
C ARG A 320 14.29 18.17 -6.90
N GLY A 321 13.05 18.11 -6.43
CA GLY A 321 12.62 18.72 -5.17
C GLY A 321 13.37 18.16 -3.96
N ALA A 322 13.47 16.83 -3.88
CA ALA A 322 14.21 16.14 -2.82
C ALA A 322 15.70 16.50 -2.83
N GLN A 323 16.35 16.48 -4.00
CA GLN A 323 17.74 16.91 -4.14
C GLN A 323 17.98 18.33 -3.58
N ALA A 324 17.05 19.26 -3.82
CA ALA A 324 17.14 20.62 -3.28
C ALA A 324 16.99 20.66 -1.75
N ALA A 325 16.11 19.83 -1.18
CA ALA A 325 16.00 19.68 0.26
C ALA A 325 17.29 19.10 0.87
N PHE A 326 17.81 18.01 0.32
CA PHE A 326 19.07 17.42 0.80
C PHE A 326 20.20 18.45 0.78
N LEU A 327 20.31 19.24 -0.29
CA LEU A 327 21.31 20.31 -0.39
C LEU A 327 21.14 21.37 0.71
N ARG A 328 19.88 21.75 1.04
CA ARG A 328 19.59 22.66 2.17
C ARG A 328 20.03 22.10 3.52
N HIS A 329 20.08 20.77 3.66
CA HIS A 329 20.55 20.08 4.86
C HIS A 329 22.05 19.72 4.80
N GLY A 330 22.80 20.24 3.82
CA GLY A 330 24.24 19.99 3.69
C GLY A 330 24.58 18.60 3.11
N LEU A 331 23.61 17.95 2.47
CA LEU A 331 23.74 16.64 1.83
C LEU A 331 23.65 16.77 0.30
N LEU A 332 24.53 16.10 -0.43
CA LEU A 332 24.48 15.97 -1.87
C LEU A 332 23.82 14.63 -2.22
N LEU A 333 22.58 14.71 -2.70
CA LEU A 333 21.87 13.57 -3.27
C LEU A 333 22.18 13.44 -4.77
N SER A 334 22.76 12.31 -5.17
CA SER A 334 23.22 12.08 -6.55
C SER A 334 22.55 10.85 -7.17
N PRO A 335 21.36 11.04 -7.75
CA PRO A 335 20.76 10.03 -8.61
C PRO A 335 21.56 9.88 -9.92
N PRO A 336 21.24 8.90 -10.77
CA PRO A 336 21.74 8.85 -12.14
C PRO A 336 21.57 10.19 -12.87
N GLU A 337 22.53 10.53 -13.73
CA GLU A 337 22.58 11.80 -14.44
C GLU A 337 21.33 12.02 -15.28
N ASP A 338 20.97 10.99 -16.06
CA ASP A 338 19.74 10.95 -16.84
C ASP A 338 18.67 10.11 -16.13
N LEU A 339 17.72 10.82 -15.50
CA LEU A 339 16.54 10.20 -14.89
C LEU A 339 15.46 9.84 -15.90
N THR A 340 15.53 10.32 -17.15
CA THR A 340 14.50 10.06 -18.17
C THR A 340 14.63 8.68 -18.78
N THR A 341 15.83 8.12 -18.76
CA THR A 341 16.14 6.75 -19.21
C THR A 341 16.34 5.77 -18.05
N ALA A 342 16.29 6.26 -16.81
CA ALA A 342 16.44 5.43 -15.63
C ALA A 342 15.20 4.54 -15.40
N HIS A 343 15.44 3.38 -14.80
CA HIS A 343 14.40 2.39 -14.46
C HIS A 343 14.19 2.28 -12.94
N GLY A 344 12.98 1.93 -12.52
CA GLY A 344 12.61 1.61 -11.15
C GLY A 344 11.28 2.25 -10.73
N PRO A 345 11.00 2.32 -9.42
CA PRO A 345 9.77 2.92 -8.91
C PRO A 345 9.58 4.34 -9.47
N GLY A 346 8.40 4.60 -10.03
CA GLY A 346 8.01 5.89 -10.62
C GLY A 346 8.74 6.29 -11.92
N LEU A 347 9.74 5.53 -12.37
CA LEU A 347 10.54 5.78 -13.58
C LEU A 347 10.63 4.51 -14.42
N GLY A 348 9.94 4.47 -15.57
CA GLY A 348 9.80 3.26 -16.39
C GLY A 348 8.59 2.43 -15.99
N VAL A 349 8.39 2.20 -14.69
CA VAL A 349 7.25 1.42 -14.15
C VAL A 349 5.98 2.29 -14.04
N GLN A 350 4.81 1.69 -14.32
CA GLN A 350 3.51 2.33 -14.09
C GLN A 350 3.39 2.80 -12.64
N GLY A 351 2.95 4.06 -12.45
CA GLY A 351 2.74 4.61 -11.12
C GLY A 351 1.66 3.87 -10.32
N PHE A 352 1.97 3.51 -9.07
CA PHE A 352 1.01 2.91 -8.16
C PHE A 352 0.18 4.00 -7.48
N THR A 353 -0.88 4.47 -8.15
CA THR A 353 -1.75 5.56 -7.65
C THR A 353 -2.83 5.07 -6.69
N HIS A 354 -3.53 5.99 -6.01
CA HIS A 354 -4.68 5.63 -5.16
C HIS A 354 -5.80 4.95 -5.96
N LEU A 355 -6.02 5.33 -7.23
CA LEU A 355 -7.02 4.72 -8.10
C LEU A 355 -6.68 3.26 -8.39
N VAL A 356 -5.41 2.97 -8.67
CA VAL A 356 -4.91 1.60 -8.87
C VAL A 356 -5.11 0.77 -7.59
N ALA A 357 -4.74 1.31 -6.44
CA ALA A 357 -4.96 0.63 -5.17
C ALA A 357 -6.45 0.38 -4.87
N ASP A 358 -7.31 1.36 -5.13
CA ASP A 358 -8.76 1.22 -5.00
C ASP A 358 -9.32 0.16 -5.95
N GLN A 359 -8.74 0.02 -7.15
CA GLN A 359 -9.13 -1.00 -8.11
C GLN A 359 -8.74 -2.40 -7.63
N ILE A 360 -7.50 -2.58 -7.19
CA ILE A 360 -7.03 -3.84 -6.59
C ILE A 360 -7.88 -4.20 -5.38
N ARG A 361 -8.15 -3.24 -4.49
CA ARG A 361 -9.04 -3.42 -3.34
C ARG A 361 -10.44 -3.83 -3.74
N ARG A 362 -10.97 -3.37 -4.87
CA ARG A 362 -12.32 -3.74 -5.33
C ARG A 362 -12.35 -5.06 -6.09
N GLN A 363 -11.28 -5.45 -6.77
CA GLN A 363 -11.38 -6.57 -7.71
C GLN A 363 -10.77 -7.86 -7.19
N ILE A 364 -9.73 -7.78 -6.36
CA ILE A 364 -9.02 -8.96 -5.89
C ILE A 364 -9.59 -9.46 -4.55
N ALA A 365 -10.08 -10.69 -4.52
CA ALA A 365 -10.66 -11.28 -3.31
C ALA A 365 -9.59 -11.93 -2.42
N HIS A 366 -8.55 -12.54 -2.97
CA HIS A 366 -7.47 -13.12 -2.18
C HIS A 366 -6.47 -12.04 -1.69
N PRO A 367 -6.36 -11.77 -0.38
CA PRO A 367 -5.50 -10.68 0.14
C PRO A 367 -4.02 -10.83 -0.22
N GLY A 368 -3.50 -12.07 -0.23
CA GLY A 368 -2.15 -12.37 -0.69
C GLY A 368 -1.88 -12.02 -2.18
N VAL A 369 -2.83 -12.28 -3.09
CA VAL A 369 -2.71 -11.88 -4.51
C VAL A 369 -2.73 -10.35 -4.61
N ALA A 370 -3.61 -9.69 -3.86
CA ALA A 370 -3.72 -8.24 -3.85
C ALA A 370 -2.42 -7.57 -3.38
N ALA A 371 -1.79 -8.11 -2.32
CA ALA A 371 -0.47 -7.67 -1.87
C ALA A 371 0.63 -7.97 -2.88
N ALA A 372 0.64 -9.17 -3.49
CA ALA A 372 1.62 -9.51 -4.51
C ALA A 372 1.56 -8.55 -5.72
N LEU A 373 0.36 -8.23 -6.21
CA LEU A 373 0.16 -7.27 -7.30
C LEU A 373 0.63 -5.87 -6.90
N THR A 374 0.30 -5.45 -5.69
CA THR A 374 0.77 -4.17 -5.12
C THR A 374 2.30 -4.10 -5.08
N LEU A 375 2.96 -5.15 -4.58
CA LEU A 375 4.42 -5.21 -4.50
C LEU A 375 5.05 -5.23 -5.89
N ALA A 376 4.51 -6.00 -6.83
CA ALA A 376 5.00 -6.06 -8.21
C ALA A 376 4.99 -4.67 -8.89
N LEU A 377 3.90 -3.91 -8.72
CA LEU A 377 3.76 -2.57 -9.28
C LEU A 377 4.70 -1.56 -8.59
N ILE A 378 4.90 -1.65 -7.28
CA ILE A 378 5.77 -0.72 -6.54
C ILE A 378 7.25 -0.99 -6.86
N THR A 379 7.66 -2.25 -6.91
CA THR A 379 9.07 -2.61 -7.05
C THR A 379 9.50 -2.81 -8.50
N GLY A 380 8.55 -2.98 -9.42
CA GLY A 380 8.81 -3.42 -10.79
C GLY A 380 9.41 -4.83 -10.87
N ALA A 381 9.28 -5.63 -9.81
CA ALA A 381 9.91 -6.95 -9.73
C ALA A 381 9.10 -7.98 -10.52
N PRO A 382 9.75 -8.94 -11.19
CA PRO A 382 9.06 -9.97 -11.95
C PRO A 382 8.29 -10.89 -11.00
N ALA A 383 7.24 -11.53 -11.51
CA ALA A 383 6.38 -12.39 -10.72
C ALA A 383 7.15 -13.49 -9.97
N SER A 384 8.22 -14.03 -10.58
CA SER A 384 9.10 -15.04 -9.98
C SER A 384 9.85 -14.55 -8.73
N VAL A 385 10.20 -13.26 -8.68
CA VAL A 385 10.84 -12.62 -7.52
C VAL A 385 9.80 -12.31 -6.45
N VAL A 386 8.64 -11.74 -6.86
CA VAL A 386 7.54 -11.43 -5.94
C VAL A 386 7.01 -12.70 -5.27
N ALA A 387 6.90 -13.80 -6.00
CA ALA A 387 6.51 -15.10 -5.47
C ALA A 387 7.45 -15.58 -4.35
N GLN A 388 8.72 -15.22 -4.38
CA GLN A 388 9.67 -15.64 -3.35
C GLN A 388 9.61 -14.79 -2.07
N LEU A 389 8.92 -13.64 -2.11
CA LEU A 389 8.79 -12.77 -0.95
C LEU A 389 7.99 -13.46 0.16
N SER A 390 8.51 -13.34 1.37
CA SER A 390 7.81 -13.72 2.59
C SER A 390 6.97 -12.55 3.07
N ILE A 391 5.82 -12.85 3.65
CA ILE A 391 4.98 -11.84 4.33
C ILE A 391 5.75 -11.12 5.45
N GLN A 392 6.79 -11.75 6.00
CA GLN A 392 7.69 -11.17 7.02
C GLN A 392 8.76 -10.24 6.45
N ALA A 393 8.95 -10.17 5.13
CA ALA A 393 9.90 -9.24 4.50
C ALA A 393 9.42 -7.78 4.51
N MET A 394 8.20 -7.56 5.00
CA MET A 394 7.55 -6.26 5.14
C MET A 394 7.61 -5.85 6.60
N ASP A 395 7.91 -4.57 6.86
CA ASP A 395 7.92 -4.06 8.22
C ASP A 395 6.52 -4.12 8.88
N ASP A 396 6.46 -3.83 10.18
CA ASP A 396 5.22 -3.96 10.94
C ASP A 396 4.10 -3.05 10.46
N GLU A 397 4.45 -1.83 10.02
CA GLU A 397 3.53 -0.83 9.50
C GLU A 397 3.20 -0.98 8.00
N ALA A 398 3.78 -1.98 7.32
CA ALA A 398 3.77 -2.11 5.87
C ALA A 398 4.22 -0.83 5.15
N GLY A 399 5.17 -0.10 5.73
CA GLY A 399 5.76 1.11 5.17
C GLY A 399 6.91 0.83 4.20
N THR A 400 7.60 -0.30 4.36
CA THR A 400 8.71 -0.73 3.50
C THR A 400 8.70 -2.24 3.23
N VAL A 401 9.29 -2.64 2.10
CA VAL A 401 9.56 -4.02 1.74
C VAL A 401 11.01 -4.15 1.28
N THR A 402 11.65 -5.26 1.64
CA THR A 402 12.98 -5.61 1.14
C THR A 402 12.87 -6.70 0.08
N VAL A 403 13.40 -6.43 -1.11
CA VAL A 403 13.47 -7.38 -2.23
C VAL A 403 14.95 -7.63 -2.54
N GLY A 404 15.42 -8.85 -2.25
CA GLY A 404 16.86 -9.14 -2.30
C GLY A 404 17.63 -8.30 -1.27
N ARG A 405 18.45 -7.36 -1.75
CA ARG A 405 19.20 -6.40 -0.91
C ARG A 405 18.63 -4.98 -0.96
N ASP A 406 17.63 -4.75 -1.80
CA ASP A 406 17.14 -3.43 -2.14
C ASP A 406 15.85 -3.12 -1.36
N ARG A 407 15.75 -1.90 -0.83
CA ARG A 407 14.62 -1.48 0.01
C ARG A 407 13.68 -0.54 -0.74
N PHE A 408 12.40 -0.87 -0.70
CA PHE A 408 11.34 -0.14 -1.39
C PHE A 408 10.34 0.43 -0.38
N GLY A 409 9.95 1.68 -0.55
CA GLY A 409 8.89 2.33 0.21
C GLY A 409 7.52 2.02 -0.37
N ILE A 410 6.57 1.70 0.51
CA ILE A 410 5.18 1.40 0.14
C ILE A 410 4.32 2.66 0.34
N PRO A 411 3.68 3.19 -0.72
CA PRO A 411 2.77 4.33 -0.62
C PRO A 411 1.61 4.05 0.33
N ARG A 412 1.10 5.09 0.99
CA ARG A 412 0.06 4.98 2.03
C ARG A 412 -1.17 4.18 1.57
N HIS A 413 -1.64 4.42 0.36
CA HIS A 413 -2.82 3.76 -0.22
C HIS A 413 -2.61 2.30 -0.62
N GLY A 414 -1.38 1.78 -0.58
CA GLY A 414 -1.07 0.36 -0.80
C GLY A 414 -0.72 -0.41 0.48
N ARG A 415 -0.57 0.29 1.61
CA ARG A 415 -0.19 -0.35 2.88
C ARG A 415 -1.28 -1.27 3.39
N ASP A 416 -2.53 -0.87 3.25
CA ASP A 416 -3.70 -1.64 3.68
C ASP A 416 -3.81 -2.98 2.93
N LEU A 417 -3.48 -3.03 1.64
CA LEU A 417 -3.41 -4.25 0.83
C LEU A 417 -2.36 -5.23 1.36
N VAL A 418 -1.21 -4.71 1.78
CA VAL A 418 -0.15 -5.52 2.40
C VAL A 418 -0.53 -5.98 3.80
N VAL A 419 -1.11 -5.09 4.61
CA VAL A 419 -1.63 -5.44 5.94
C VAL A 419 -2.74 -6.50 5.82
N ALA A 420 -3.57 -6.44 4.77
CA ALA A 420 -4.56 -7.46 4.48
C ALA A 420 -3.92 -8.83 4.29
N ALA A 421 -2.83 -8.94 3.51
CA ALA A 421 -2.11 -10.21 3.37
C ALA A 421 -1.49 -10.70 4.69
N LYS A 422 -0.92 -9.80 5.52
CA LYS A 422 -0.41 -10.15 6.86
C LYS A 422 -1.51 -10.70 7.76
N LEU A 423 -2.67 -10.04 7.78
CA LEU A 423 -3.83 -10.44 8.57
C LEU A 423 -4.40 -11.77 8.06
N PHE A 424 -4.53 -11.93 6.74
CA PHE A 424 -4.98 -13.16 6.12
C PHE A 424 -4.08 -14.35 6.48
N GLY A 425 -2.75 -14.19 6.41
CA GLY A 425 -1.81 -15.23 6.80
C GLY A 425 -1.87 -15.62 8.27
N ARG A 426 -2.41 -14.77 9.16
CA ARG A 426 -2.68 -15.09 10.57
C ARG A 426 -4.03 -15.78 10.77
N LEU A 427 -5.01 -15.54 9.91
CA LEU A 427 -6.37 -16.05 10.02
C LEU A 427 -6.59 -17.36 9.27
N ALA A 428 -5.92 -17.53 8.14
CA ALA A 428 -5.97 -18.76 7.37
C ALA A 428 -5.15 -19.84 8.09
N PRO A 429 -5.51 -21.14 7.98
CA PRO A 429 -4.81 -22.28 8.59
C PRO A 429 -3.43 -22.57 7.96
N VAL A 430 -2.77 -21.52 7.50
CA VAL A 430 -1.55 -21.51 6.72
C VAL A 430 -0.35 -21.29 7.64
N ARG A 431 0.66 -22.16 7.56
CA ARG A 431 1.87 -22.10 8.39
C ARG A 431 2.61 -20.76 8.25
N ALA A 432 3.06 -20.22 9.38
CA ALA A 432 3.95 -19.06 9.48
C ALA A 432 5.17 -19.20 8.54
N GLY A 433 5.56 -18.12 7.87
CA GLY A 433 6.68 -18.09 6.91
C GLY A 433 6.31 -18.44 5.47
N GLN A 434 5.01 -18.48 5.14
CA GLN A 434 4.57 -18.76 3.78
C GLN A 434 5.01 -17.65 2.81
N ARG A 435 5.63 -18.07 1.71
CA ARG A 435 5.98 -17.22 0.58
C ARG A 435 4.75 -16.97 -0.29
N LEU A 436 4.69 -15.82 -0.95
CA LEU A 436 3.60 -15.47 -1.87
C LEU A 436 3.43 -16.48 -3.03
N VAL A 437 4.45 -17.28 -3.35
CA VAL A 437 4.44 -18.36 -4.37
C VAL A 437 3.29 -19.35 -4.19
N LYS A 438 2.85 -19.60 -2.96
CA LYS A 438 1.73 -20.51 -2.70
C LYS A 438 0.37 -19.91 -3.02
N VAL A 439 0.33 -18.59 -3.27
CA VAL A 439 -0.87 -17.82 -3.56
C VAL A 439 -0.96 -17.47 -5.04
N ILE A 440 0.16 -17.05 -5.66
CA ILE A 440 0.20 -16.61 -7.07
C ILE A 440 0.70 -17.69 -8.05
N GLY A 441 1.10 -18.85 -7.54
CA GLY A 441 1.75 -19.92 -8.30
C GLY A 441 3.23 -19.66 -8.56
N ARG A 442 3.98 -20.72 -8.94
CA ARG A 442 5.43 -20.62 -9.26
C ARG A 442 5.71 -19.73 -10.47
N ASP A 443 4.80 -19.73 -11.43
CA ASP A 443 5.01 -19.09 -12.73
C ASP A 443 4.34 -17.71 -12.82
N GLY A 444 3.71 -17.21 -11.75
CA GLY A 444 3.10 -15.88 -11.73
C GLY A 444 1.76 -15.77 -12.44
N VAL A 445 1.18 -16.86 -12.96
CA VAL A 445 -0.10 -16.86 -13.69
C VAL A 445 -1.23 -16.18 -12.90
N GLY A 446 -1.31 -16.42 -11.59
CA GLY A 446 -2.32 -15.77 -10.74
C GLY A 446 -2.10 -14.25 -10.60
N LEU A 447 -0.86 -13.81 -10.71
CA LEU A 447 -0.49 -12.39 -10.66
C LEU A 447 -0.81 -11.68 -11.98
N GLU A 448 -0.54 -12.32 -13.12
CA GLU A 448 -0.90 -11.81 -14.45
C GLU A 448 -2.42 -11.72 -14.62
N ALA A 449 -3.16 -12.76 -14.26
CA ALA A 449 -4.62 -12.72 -14.26
C ALA A 449 -5.16 -11.59 -13.36
N ALA A 450 -4.55 -11.38 -12.19
CA ALA A 450 -4.93 -10.28 -11.31
C ALA A 450 -4.64 -8.90 -11.92
N ALA A 451 -3.50 -8.78 -12.61
CA ALA A 451 -3.14 -7.58 -13.32
C ALA A 451 -4.13 -7.27 -14.44
N ASP A 452 -4.51 -8.26 -15.26
CA ASP A 452 -5.46 -8.12 -16.36
C ASP A 452 -6.85 -7.68 -15.88
N VAL A 453 -7.33 -8.24 -14.77
CA VAL A 453 -8.63 -7.85 -14.20
C VAL A 453 -8.61 -6.42 -13.67
N CYS A 454 -7.52 -6.06 -12.99
CA CYS A 454 -7.24 -4.67 -12.62
C CYS A 454 -6.84 -3.80 -13.82
N GLY A 455 -6.73 -4.40 -15.01
CA GLY A 455 -5.95 -4.01 -16.20
C GLY A 455 -4.77 -3.07 -15.97
N VAL A 456 -4.04 -3.33 -14.90
CA VAL A 456 -2.72 -2.75 -14.69
C VAL A 456 -1.72 -3.53 -15.52
N ARG A 457 -0.67 -2.86 -16.00
CA ARG A 457 0.41 -3.55 -16.71
C ARG A 457 1.49 -3.93 -15.72
N LEU A 458 1.76 -5.22 -15.62
CA LEU A 458 2.99 -5.70 -15.02
C LEU A 458 4.11 -5.56 -16.04
N GLU A 459 5.26 -5.08 -15.61
CA GLU A 459 6.44 -5.14 -16.45
C GLU A 459 6.90 -6.60 -16.54
N GLY A 460 6.62 -7.24 -17.68
CA GLY A 460 7.10 -8.58 -17.97
C GLY A 460 8.61 -8.57 -18.21
N ASP A 461 9.35 -9.47 -17.57
CA ASP A 461 10.76 -9.83 -17.78
C ASP A 461 11.77 -8.67 -18.03
N ALA A 462 11.40 -7.43 -17.74
CA ALA A 462 12.23 -6.25 -17.87
C ALA A 462 13.43 -6.33 -16.90
N PHE A 463 13.25 -7.02 -15.77
CA PHE A 463 14.34 -7.42 -14.87
C PHE A 463 15.38 -8.34 -15.53
N GLY A 464 15.00 -9.11 -16.55
CA GLY A 464 15.88 -9.99 -17.32
C GLY A 464 16.53 -9.32 -18.53
N ARG A 465 15.91 -8.28 -19.10
CA ARG A 465 16.45 -7.53 -20.27
C ARG A 465 17.18 -6.23 -19.90
N HIS A 466 16.91 -5.65 -18.74
CA HIS A 466 17.65 -4.51 -18.22
C HIS A 466 18.60 -4.97 -17.11
N VAL A 467 19.88 -5.04 -17.46
CA VAL A 467 21.02 -5.30 -16.55
C VAL A 467 21.21 -4.17 -15.51
N HIS A 468 20.35 -3.14 -15.52
CA HIS A 468 20.52 -1.94 -14.72
C HIS A 468 19.71 -2.02 -13.42
N ARG A 469 20.40 -1.86 -12.28
CA ARG A 469 19.76 -1.76 -10.96
C ARG A 469 18.82 -0.53 -10.92
N PRO A 470 17.75 -0.56 -10.11
CA PRO A 470 16.84 0.57 -9.99
C PRO A 470 17.54 1.87 -9.62
N TRP A 471 17.06 3.01 -10.14
CA TRP A 471 17.70 4.32 -9.99
C TRP A 471 17.94 4.72 -8.52
N HIS A 472 17.01 4.38 -7.63
CA HIS A 472 17.10 4.72 -6.20
C HIS A 472 18.17 3.90 -5.48
N VAL A 473 18.48 2.68 -5.97
CA VAL A 473 19.58 1.85 -5.49
C VAL A 473 20.94 2.40 -5.96
N LEU A 474 20.96 2.98 -7.16
CA LEU A 474 22.13 3.65 -7.74
C LEU A 474 22.37 5.06 -7.18
N THR A 475 21.46 5.57 -6.35
CA THR A 475 21.53 6.94 -5.82
C THR A 475 22.48 7.00 -4.63
N GLY A 476 23.54 7.80 -4.77
CA GLY A 476 24.45 8.11 -3.67
C GLY A 476 23.98 9.30 -2.84
N CYS A 477 24.41 9.36 -1.58
CA CYS A 477 24.20 10.53 -0.72
C CYS A 477 25.42 10.80 0.14
N TRP A 478 25.97 12.00 0.03
CA TRP A 478 27.17 12.42 0.77
C TRP A 478 26.90 13.68 1.56
N ARG A 479 27.45 13.77 2.76
CA ARG A 479 27.50 15.03 3.46
C ARG A 479 28.61 15.90 2.88
N VAL A 480 28.23 17.10 2.44
CA VAL A 480 29.13 18.06 1.77
C VAL A 480 29.26 19.38 2.53
N GLY A 481 28.47 19.58 3.59
CA GLY A 481 28.55 20.76 4.44
C GLY A 481 27.65 20.66 5.68
N ARG A 482 27.62 21.75 6.46
CA ARG A 482 26.67 21.91 7.56
C ARG A 482 25.26 22.16 7.03
N SER A 483 24.26 21.77 7.81
CA SER A 483 22.86 22.08 7.52
C SER A 483 22.66 23.60 7.49
N LEU A 484 22.03 24.13 6.44
CA LEU A 484 21.72 25.56 6.38
C LEU A 484 20.67 25.97 7.43
N HIS A 485 19.94 25.01 7.98
CA HIS A 485 18.95 25.21 9.03
C HIS A 485 19.56 25.41 10.43
N ASP A 486 20.83 25.04 10.63
CA ASP A 486 21.51 25.19 11.92
C ASP A 486 22.04 26.62 12.14
N ARG A 487 21.96 27.49 11.13
CA ARG A 487 22.48 28.86 11.18
C ARG A 487 21.71 29.79 12.12
N ASP A 488 20.48 29.46 12.48
CA ASP A 488 19.66 30.30 13.37
C ASP A 488 19.91 30.02 14.88
N GLY A 489 20.68 28.97 15.22
CA GLY A 489 20.96 28.58 16.62
C GLY A 489 22.34 28.96 17.15
N ASP A 490 23.28 29.35 16.27
CA ASP A 490 24.71 29.43 16.63
C ASP A 490 25.37 30.70 16.07
N SER A 491 24.80 31.86 16.43
CA SER A 491 25.38 33.18 16.12
C SER A 491 26.54 33.56 17.05
N GLY A 492 27.09 32.62 17.81
CA GLY A 492 28.13 32.90 18.78
C GLY A 492 29.19 31.81 18.77
N LEU A 493 30.06 31.78 17.75
CA LEU A 493 31.44 31.28 17.80
C LEU A 493 32.03 31.27 16.38
N CYS A 494 32.66 32.39 15.98
CA CYS A 494 33.87 32.46 15.14
C CYS A 494 34.16 33.91 14.73
N LEU A 495 34.47 34.76 15.73
CA LEU A 495 35.30 35.96 15.58
C LEU A 495 36.25 35.97 16.78
N ALA A 496 37.23 35.08 16.79
CA ALA A 496 38.32 35.09 17.75
C ALA A 496 39.58 34.53 17.09
N ALA A 497 40.18 35.35 16.21
CA ALA A 497 41.56 35.17 15.78
C ALA A 497 42.07 36.52 15.24
N ASP A 498 42.14 37.53 16.12
CA ASP A 498 43.10 38.62 15.97
C ASP A 498 43.21 39.38 17.29
N GLN A 499 44.13 38.94 18.15
CA GLN A 499 44.81 39.78 19.16
C GLN A 499 45.75 38.89 20.01
N GLN A 500 47.05 39.01 19.73
CA GLN A 500 48.23 38.93 20.63
C GLN A 500 49.45 38.44 19.81
N GLY A 501 50.57 39.15 19.74
CA GLY A 501 50.96 40.31 20.52
C GLY A 501 52.25 40.98 20.03
N HIS A 502 52.43 42.20 20.53
CA HIS A 502 53.72 42.85 20.70
C HIS A 502 54.44 42.22 21.90
N LEU A 503 55.69 41.82 21.68
CA LEU A 503 56.83 42.13 22.54
C LEU A 503 58.01 42.50 21.65
#